data_AF-A0A9D3NR46-F1
#
_entry.id   AF-A0A9D3NR46-F1
#
_cell.length_a   1.000
_cell.length_b   1.000
_cell.length_c   1.000
_cell.angle_alpha   90.00
_cell.angle_beta   90.00
_cell.angle_gamma   90.00
#
_symmetry.space_group_name_H-M   'P 1'
#
loop_
_entity.id
_entity.type
_entity.pdbx_description
1 polymer ?
#
loop_
_entity_poly.entity_id
_entity_poly.type
_entity_poly.pdbx_seq_one_letter_code
_entity_poly.pdbx_strand_id
1 'polypeptide(L)'
;MCGTVASSSMDSVTLEPDLPMRGEFTGLSRFRYTLVLSEKELTVQKLGTGRRKSGTVSVLDLQDCTGCRAYGAEDGADTSAGLSMYFYPVRRRWDRLSSSPSRRRVEHRFRVAVSPDPRINLEEAQRWSRAIRHGAYLRTGGVCPEVRRPRRFLVLINPQSGKGQALALFNNHVQHMLEEADITYTLQVTEHQNHARELVREADLSQWDAVVIMSGDGLLFEVVNGLMEREDWEKAIQTPLGVLPGGSGNALAASIHYYNGSQPLSGEELLVSCGFMLCKGLVSHLDLTSVCLASNQHLFSFLSLAWGFVADVDIESEKYRHVGAARFTMGTLVRLTSLRIYKGKLAYLPAEESQALPSTSSSTMSLTDGSNSSSVHSRNSNCQNHHLHNSCNSNNAHKPIWTNETPVTMRGPPDSLLVPLDQPVPTHWTVVKEEDFVLVMAVYQSHLAEDLIAAPASRLEDGIIHLIYVKAGISRQALLRLFLAMEKGTHLNTNCPFVVYVKVRALRLEPYSPKGTITVDGEVVEYGPVQAQVHGRLARIIAG
;
A
#
# COMPACT_ATOMS: atom_id res chain seq x y z
N MET A 1 13.37 5.05 29.28
CA MET A 1 14.58 5.90 29.17
C MET A 1 15.28 5.60 27.86
N CYS A 2 15.47 6.62 27.03
CA CYS A 2 16.20 6.52 25.77
C CYS A 2 17.70 6.37 26.05
N GLY A 3 18.23 5.16 25.87
CA GLY A 3 19.66 4.95 25.74
C GLY A 3 20.14 5.60 24.43
N THR A 4 20.92 6.66 24.57
CA THR A 4 21.65 7.32 23.49
C THR A 4 22.66 6.31 22.92
N VAL A 5 22.28 5.56 21.89
CA VAL A 5 23.26 4.81 21.10
C VAL A 5 23.99 5.83 20.26
N ALA A 6 25.27 5.99 20.59
CA ALA A 6 26.22 6.86 19.92
C ALA A 6 26.05 6.76 18.40
N SER A 7 25.74 7.91 17.80
CA SER A 7 25.92 8.15 16.37
C SER A 7 27.39 7.87 16.05
N SER A 8 27.69 6.69 15.50
CA SER A 8 28.97 6.47 14.84
C SER A 8 29.04 7.50 13.72
N SER A 9 30.00 8.41 13.85
CA SER A 9 30.36 9.48 12.94
C SER A 9 30.22 9.07 11.47
N MET A 10 29.09 9.45 10.86
CA MET A 10 29.07 9.76 9.43
C MET A 10 29.66 11.16 9.32
N ASP A 11 30.82 11.24 8.69
CA ASP A 11 31.54 12.46 8.41
C ASP A 11 30.60 13.57 7.92
N SER A 12 30.72 14.73 8.54
CA SER A 12 30.17 16.00 8.08
C SER A 12 30.88 16.41 6.78
N VAL A 13 30.56 15.73 5.68
CA VAL A 13 30.90 16.19 4.33
C VAL A 13 29.79 17.14 3.91
N THR A 14 30.14 18.39 3.61
CA THR A 14 29.26 19.36 2.97
C THR A 14 28.65 18.74 1.71
N LEU A 15 27.38 18.32 1.81
CA LEU A 15 26.65 17.57 0.78
C LEU A 15 26.09 18.47 -0.33
N GLU A 16 26.14 19.80 -0.17
CA GLU A 16 25.83 20.73 -1.24
C GLU A 16 27.05 20.90 -2.16
N PRO A 17 26.89 20.78 -3.49
CA PRO A 17 27.94 21.20 -4.39
C PRO A 17 28.07 22.72 -4.32
N ASP A 18 29.15 23.21 -3.69
CA ASP A 18 29.44 24.65 -3.51
C ASP A 18 29.53 25.43 -4.84
N LEU A 19 29.65 24.73 -5.97
CA LEU A 19 29.80 25.31 -7.30
C LEU A 19 28.80 24.70 -8.30
N PRO A 20 28.24 25.52 -9.22
CA PRO A 20 27.39 25.04 -10.29
C PRO A 20 28.12 24.04 -11.22
N MET A 21 27.47 22.93 -11.55
CA MET A 21 28.00 21.97 -12.52
C MET A 21 27.71 22.43 -13.95
N ARG A 22 28.73 22.40 -14.80
CA ARG A 22 28.62 22.73 -16.23
C ARG A 22 28.73 21.48 -17.08
N GLY A 23 27.94 21.43 -18.14
CA GLY A 23 27.88 20.28 -19.02
C GLY A 23 26.82 20.43 -20.09
N GLU A 24 26.44 19.30 -20.70
CA GLU A 24 25.57 19.28 -21.88
C GLU A 24 24.51 18.19 -21.73
N PHE A 25 23.25 18.45 -22.13
CA PHE A 25 22.24 17.40 -22.17
C PHE A 25 22.39 16.55 -23.44
N THR A 26 22.33 15.24 -23.29
CA THR A 26 22.41 14.30 -24.41
C THR A 26 21.27 14.56 -25.41
N GLY A 27 21.58 14.63 -26.71
CA GLY A 27 20.61 14.95 -27.77
C GLY A 27 20.38 16.45 -28.01
N LEU A 28 20.93 17.33 -27.17
CA LEU A 28 20.87 18.80 -27.29
C LEU A 28 22.27 19.42 -27.38
N SER A 29 23.21 18.74 -28.04
CA SER A 29 24.67 19.01 -28.09
C SER A 29 25.10 20.39 -28.60
N ARG A 30 24.16 21.26 -28.98
CA ARG A 30 24.45 22.64 -29.43
C ARG A 30 24.55 23.64 -28.28
N PHE A 31 24.21 23.25 -27.05
CA PHE A 31 24.13 24.18 -25.92
C PHE A 31 24.76 23.62 -24.66
N ARG A 32 25.53 24.47 -23.97
CA ARG A 32 26.01 24.19 -22.61
C ARG A 32 25.00 24.67 -21.59
N TYR A 33 24.91 23.93 -20.51
CA TYR A 33 24.00 24.20 -19.40
C TYR A 33 24.78 24.25 -18.09
N THR A 34 24.20 24.97 -17.15
CA THR A 34 24.62 25.01 -15.75
C THR A 34 23.53 24.42 -14.89
N LEU A 35 23.89 23.44 -14.06
CA LEU A 35 23.05 22.89 -13.02
C LEU A 35 23.37 23.59 -11.70
N VAL A 36 22.32 24.02 -11.00
CA VAL A 36 22.40 24.57 -9.65
C VAL A 36 21.44 23.76 -8.79
N LEU A 37 21.97 23.06 -7.80
CA LEU A 37 21.18 22.31 -6.82
C LEU A 37 20.87 23.23 -5.64
N SER A 38 19.60 23.26 -5.24
CA SER A 38 19.15 23.86 -3.98
C SER A 38 18.50 22.79 -3.10
N GLU A 39 18.09 23.14 -1.89
CA GLU A 39 17.37 22.22 -0.99
C GLU A 39 16.10 21.60 -1.60
N LYS A 40 15.43 22.31 -2.52
CA LYS A 40 14.11 21.90 -3.05
C LYS A 40 14.14 21.58 -4.55
N GLU A 41 15.02 22.22 -5.29
CA GLU A 41 14.94 22.27 -6.75
C GLU A 41 16.32 22.11 -7.38
N LEU A 42 16.33 21.48 -8.56
CA LEU A 42 17.45 21.49 -9.48
C LEU A 42 17.16 22.48 -10.61
N THR A 43 17.90 23.58 -10.63
CA THR A 43 17.77 24.63 -11.65
C THR A 43 18.71 24.36 -12.81
N VAL A 44 18.17 24.33 -14.02
CA VAL A 44 18.88 24.15 -15.27
C VAL A 44 18.92 25.47 -16.03
N GLN A 45 20.10 26.06 -16.16
CA GLN A 45 20.30 27.34 -16.85
C GLN A 45 21.06 27.15 -18.16
N LYS A 46 20.49 27.64 -19.27
CA LYS A 46 21.15 27.62 -20.58
C LYS A 46 22.24 28.70 -20.67
N LEU A 47 23.46 28.32 -21.01
CA LEU A 47 24.56 29.25 -21.27
C LEU A 47 24.43 29.81 -22.70
N GLY A 48 24.26 31.12 -22.84
CA GLY A 48 24.17 31.81 -24.13
C GLY A 48 25.55 32.20 -24.67
N THR A 49 25.73 32.15 -25.99
CA THR A 49 26.98 32.51 -26.68
C THR A 49 27.05 33.99 -27.13
N GLY A 50 26.26 34.91 -26.56
CA GLY A 50 26.29 36.33 -26.94
C GLY A 50 25.54 37.27 -26.00
N ARG A 51 25.62 38.59 -26.26
CA ARG A 51 25.12 39.75 -25.46
C ARG A 51 23.60 39.79 -25.15
N ARG A 52 22.84 38.72 -25.41
CA ARG A 52 21.43 38.56 -25.03
C ARG A 52 21.34 37.68 -23.78
N LYS A 53 20.63 38.15 -22.75
CA LYS A 53 20.43 37.49 -21.45
C LYS A 53 20.13 35.99 -21.61
N SER A 54 20.77 35.16 -20.78
CA SER A 54 20.48 33.73 -20.60
C SER A 54 18.96 33.53 -20.52
N GLY A 55 18.40 32.79 -21.49
CA GLY A 55 16.98 32.94 -21.84
C GLY A 55 16.07 31.77 -21.47
N THR A 56 16.58 30.67 -20.94
CA THR A 56 15.72 29.54 -20.54
C THR A 56 16.25 28.90 -19.27
N VAL A 57 15.48 29.07 -18.20
CA VAL A 57 15.67 28.42 -16.91
C VAL A 57 14.56 27.36 -16.81
N SER A 58 14.96 26.09 -16.68
CA SER A 58 14.03 25.02 -16.33
C SER A 58 14.29 24.65 -14.87
N VAL A 59 13.22 24.49 -14.11
CA VAL A 59 13.28 24.14 -12.69
C VAL A 59 12.69 22.74 -12.54
N LEU A 60 13.44 21.83 -11.93
CA LEU A 60 13.01 20.46 -11.64
C LEU A 60 12.83 20.32 -10.13
N ASP A 61 11.61 20.07 -9.67
CA ASP A 61 11.34 19.86 -8.23
C ASP A 61 11.89 18.50 -7.78
N LEU A 62 12.74 18.51 -6.77
CA LEU A 62 13.33 17.29 -6.21
C LEU A 62 12.28 16.40 -5.54
N GLN A 63 11.10 16.93 -5.21
CA GLN A 63 9.98 16.15 -4.72
C GLN A 63 9.60 15.04 -5.71
N ASP A 64 9.71 15.29 -7.02
CA ASP A 64 9.41 14.31 -8.07
C ASP A 64 10.59 13.42 -8.45
N CYS A 65 11.78 13.64 -7.87
CA CYS A 65 12.98 12.85 -8.16
C CYS A 65 12.98 11.53 -7.38
N THR A 66 13.06 10.39 -8.08
CA THR A 66 13.19 9.06 -7.44
C THR A 66 14.65 8.67 -7.22
N GLY A 67 15.54 9.11 -8.10
CA GLY A 67 16.97 8.88 -7.93
C GLY A 67 17.83 9.48 -9.03
N CYS A 68 19.13 9.25 -8.92
CA CYS A 68 20.13 9.77 -9.84
C CYS A 68 21.35 8.84 -9.89
N ARG A 69 21.79 8.48 -11.11
CA ARG A 69 22.90 7.56 -11.37
C ARG A 69 24.01 8.25 -12.13
N ALA A 70 25.25 8.05 -11.67
CA ALA A 70 26.46 8.42 -12.41
C ALA A 70 27.05 7.19 -13.11
N TYR A 71 27.62 7.38 -14.30
CA TYR A 71 28.25 6.32 -15.08
C TYR A 71 29.41 6.87 -15.91
N GLY A 72 30.41 6.03 -16.21
CA GLY A 72 31.51 6.40 -17.12
C GLY A 72 31.04 6.41 -18.57
N ALA A 73 31.83 7.01 -19.47
CA ALA A 73 31.54 6.93 -20.90
C ALA A 73 31.56 5.47 -21.39
N GLU A 74 30.67 5.17 -22.34
CA GLU A 74 30.56 3.82 -22.95
C GLU A 74 31.73 3.53 -23.89
N ASP A 75 32.32 4.57 -24.51
CA ASP A 75 33.45 4.47 -25.43
C ASP A 75 34.76 4.86 -24.75
N GLY A 76 35.80 4.03 -24.88
CA GLY A 76 37.12 4.28 -24.29
C GLY A 76 37.87 5.52 -24.83
N ALA A 77 37.37 6.15 -25.89
CA ALA A 77 37.89 7.41 -26.43
C ALA A 77 37.24 8.66 -25.80
N ASP A 78 36.09 8.49 -25.15
CA ASP A 78 35.34 9.57 -24.55
C ASP A 78 35.75 9.72 -23.07
N THR A 79 36.40 10.84 -22.74
CA THR A 79 36.85 11.10 -21.37
C THR A 79 35.75 11.65 -20.45
N SER A 80 34.53 11.86 -20.94
CA SER A 80 33.43 12.38 -20.13
C SER A 80 32.81 11.34 -19.19
N ALA A 81 31.96 11.80 -18.29
CA ALA A 81 31.06 10.97 -17.50
C ALA A 81 29.60 11.36 -17.79
N GLY A 82 28.69 10.42 -17.53
CA GLY A 82 27.25 10.62 -17.62
C GLY A 82 26.59 10.71 -16.25
N LEU A 83 25.54 11.53 -16.18
CA LEU A 83 24.67 11.68 -15.03
C LEU A 83 23.21 11.56 -15.51
N SER A 84 22.54 10.48 -15.13
CA SER A 84 21.10 10.30 -15.36
C SER A 84 20.32 10.68 -14.11
N MET A 85 19.35 11.58 -14.25
CA MET A 85 18.44 11.98 -13.17
C MET A 85 17.02 11.54 -13.54
N TYR A 86 16.35 10.83 -12.63
CA TYR A 86 15.06 10.22 -12.86
C TYR A 86 13.97 10.96 -12.09
N PHE A 87 12.99 11.48 -12.81
CA PHE A 87 11.87 12.24 -12.26
C PHE A 87 10.54 11.63 -12.70
N TYR A 88 9.53 11.73 -11.85
CA TYR A 88 8.18 11.22 -12.09
C TYR A 88 7.11 12.33 -11.92
N PRO A 89 7.22 13.47 -12.63
CA PRO A 89 6.28 14.57 -12.48
C PRO A 89 4.87 14.19 -12.91
N VAL A 90 3.88 14.82 -12.27
CA VAL A 90 2.48 14.72 -12.68
C VAL A 90 2.27 15.57 -13.95
N ARG A 91 1.79 14.96 -15.04
CA ARG A 91 1.55 15.64 -16.32
C ARG A 91 0.18 15.29 -16.89
N ARG A 92 -0.47 16.25 -17.54
CA ARG A 92 -1.68 15.99 -18.36
C ARG A 92 -1.29 15.46 -19.73
N ARG A 93 -2.06 14.50 -20.24
CA ARG A 93 -1.93 14.02 -21.61
C ARG A 93 -2.70 14.96 -22.55
N TRP A 94 -2.04 15.45 -23.59
CA TRP A 94 -2.66 16.36 -24.57
C TRP A 94 -3.54 15.60 -25.59
N ASP A 95 -3.33 14.29 -25.75
CA ASP A 95 -3.94 13.43 -26.78
C ASP A 95 -5.30 12.81 -26.36
N ARG A 96 -5.74 12.98 -25.10
CA ARG A 96 -7.03 12.46 -24.60
C ARG A 96 -7.78 13.55 -23.84
N LEU A 97 -8.95 13.94 -24.37
CA LEU A 97 -9.82 15.00 -23.84
C LEU A 97 -10.32 14.80 -22.38
N SER A 98 -9.99 13.68 -21.72
CA SER A 98 -10.55 13.28 -20.42
C SER A 98 -9.56 12.54 -19.48
N SER A 99 -8.26 12.47 -19.77
CA SER A 99 -7.35 11.72 -18.87
C SER A 99 -6.94 12.58 -17.66
N SER A 100 -7.14 12.06 -16.45
CA SER A 100 -6.59 12.62 -15.21
C SER A 100 -5.08 12.85 -15.33
N PRO A 101 -4.52 13.89 -14.70
CA PRO A 101 -3.08 14.07 -14.64
C PRO A 101 -2.45 12.84 -13.97
N SER A 102 -1.45 12.24 -14.60
CA SER A 102 -0.79 11.02 -14.09
C SER A 102 0.73 11.20 -14.06
N ARG A 103 1.40 10.45 -13.19
CA ARG A 103 2.87 10.46 -13.09
C ARG A 103 3.50 9.86 -14.33
N ARG A 104 4.58 10.47 -14.80
CA ARG A 104 5.33 9.99 -15.97
C ARG A 104 6.81 10.04 -15.74
N ARG A 105 7.49 8.95 -16.09
CA ARG A 105 8.95 8.90 -16.09
C ARG A 105 9.52 9.94 -17.05
N VAL A 106 10.46 10.73 -16.55
CA VAL A 106 11.28 11.67 -17.30
C VAL A 106 12.74 11.45 -16.89
N GLU A 107 13.56 11.03 -17.84
CA GLU A 107 15.00 10.87 -17.63
C GLU A 107 15.74 12.07 -18.22
N HIS A 108 16.56 12.71 -17.40
CA HIS A 108 17.44 13.78 -17.79
C HIS A 108 18.89 13.27 -17.81
N ARG A 109 19.48 13.13 -19.01
CA ARG A 109 20.87 12.70 -19.20
C ARG A 109 21.78 13.89 -19.41
N PHE A 110 22.74 14.05 -18.50
CA PHE A 110 23.68 15.16 -18.47
C PHE A 110 25.10 14.65 -18.60
N ARG A 111 25.85 15.22 -19.55
CA ARG A 111 27.24 14.91 -19.81
C ARG A 111 28.14 15.84 -19.00
N VAL A 112 29.02 15.23 -18.20
CA VAL A 112 30.00 15.88 -17.33
C VAL A 112 31.38 15.79 -17.97
N ALA A 113 31.98 16.93 -18.30
CA ALA A 113 33.30 17.03 -18.92
C ALA A 113 34.07 18.23 -18.34
N VAL A 114 34.38 18.15 -17.05
CA VAL A 114 35.08 19.20 -16.29
C VAL A 114 36.61 19.09 -16.42
N SER A 115 37.11 17.92 -16.77
CA SER A 115 38.54 17.60 -16.89
C SER A 115 38.83 16.75 -18.13
N PRO A 116 40.05 16.79 -18.69
CA PRO A 116 40.49 15.78 -19.65
C PRO A 116 40.67 14.38 -19.02
N ASP A 117 40.77 14.28 -17.69
CA ASP A 117 40.86 12.99 -16.98
C ASP A 117 39.46 12.39 -16.74
N PRO A 118 39.16 11.19 -17.28
CA PRO A 118 37.87 10.53 -17.08
C PRO A 118 37.55 10.20 -15.62
N ARG A 119 38.56 9.99 -14.77
CA ARG A 119 38.34 9.68 -13.34
C ARG A 119 37.74 10.88 -12.62
N ILE A 120 38.26 12.07 -12.88
CA ILE A 120 37.77 13.33 -12.29
C ILE A 120 36.32 13.60 -12.72
N ASN A 121 35.99 13.35 -14.00
CA ASN A 121 34.63 13.53 -14.49
C ASN A 121 33.65 12.56 -13.82
N LEU A 122 34.05 11.30 -13.62
CA LEU A 122 33.23 10.30 -12.95
C LEU A 122 33.04 10.62 -11.46
N GLU A 123 34.09 11.05 -10.76
CA GLU A 123 34.02 11.47 -9.36
C GLU A 123 33.06 12.65 -9.17
N GLU A 124 33.12 13.65 -10.06
CA GLU A 124 32.23 14.80 -10.04
C GLU A 124 30.77 14.39 -10.33
N ALA A 125 30.54 13.52 -11.32
CA ALA A 125 29.21 12.96 -11.59
C ALA A 125 28.67 12.19 -10.38
N GLN A 126 29.50 11.36 -9.72
CA GLN A 126 29.12 10.62 -8.52
C GLN A 126 28.81 11.55 -7.34
N ARG A 127 29.58 12.63 -7.15
CA ARG A 127 29.31 13.66 -6.13
C ARG A 127 27.92 14.26 -6.34
N TRP A 128 27.58 14.66 -7.57
CA TRP A 128 26.26 15.21 -7.89
C TRP A 128 25.14 14.19 -7.78
N SER A 129 25.36 12.95 -8.20
CA SER A 129 24.38 11.86 -7.99
C SER A 129 24.05 11.68 -6.52
N ARG A 130 25.04 11.72 -5.62
CA ARG A 130 24.82 11.65 -4.17
C ARG A 130 24.05 12.88 -3.67
N ALA A 131 24.46 14.09 -4.06
CA ALA A 131 23.82 15.33 -3.64
C ALA A 131 22.34 15.41 -4.07
N ILE A 132 22.02 15.09 -5.33
CA ILE A 132 20.65 15.09 -5.85
C ILE A 132 19.80 14.05 -5.12
N ARG A 133 20.31 12.83 -4.93
CA ARG A 133 19.61 11.77 -4.18
C ARG A 133 19.32 12.17 -2.75
N HIS A 134 20.27 12.86 -2.11
CA HIS A 134 20.11 13.38 -0.75
C HIS A 134 19.08 14.52 -0.69
N GLY A 135 19.13 15.48 -1.60
CA GLY A 135 18.14 16.56 -1.69
C GLY A 135 16.72 16.02 -1.96
N ALA A 136 16.56 15.08 -2.90
CA ALA A 136 15.29 14.42 -3.19
C ALA A 136 14.70 13.67 -1.97
N TYR A 137 15.57 13.15 -1.11
CA TYR A 137 15.21 12.48 0.12
C TYR A 137 14.76 13.48 1.21
N LEU A 138 15.52 14.55 1.44
CA LEU A 138 15.14 15.60 2.39
C LEU A 138 13.80 16.24 2.00
N ARG A 139 13.57 16.40 0.70
CA ARG A 139 12.34 17.00 0.16
C ARG A 139 11.09 16.17 0.46
N THR A 140 11.22 14.86 0.58
CA THR A 140 10.12 13.96 0.97
C THR A 140 9.77 13.99 2.45
N GLY A 141 10.56 14.64 3.31
CA GLY A 141 10.27 14.80 4.73
C GLY A 141 11.41 14.30 5.61
N GLY A 142 11.96 15.21 6.43
CA GLY A 142 13.01 14.95 7.41
C GLY A 142 12.54 14.27 8.71
N VAL A 143 11.39 13.57 8.69
CA VAL A 143 10.92 12.75 9.81
C VAL A 143 11.18 11.31 9.43
N CYS A 144 12.23 10.73 10.04
CA CYS A 144 12.69 9.34 9.93
C CYS A 144 11.96 8.46 8.91
N PRO A 145 12.43 8.34 7.66
CA PRO A 145 12.02 7.23 6.81
C PRO A 145 12.53 5.97 7.50
N GLU A 146 11.60 5.25 8.10
CA GLU A 146 11.90 4.08 8.90
C GLU A 146 12.39 2.90 8.04
N VAL A 147 12.28 3.01 6.70
CA VAL A 147 12.91 2.08 5.77
C VAL A 147 14.35 2.50 5.54
N ARG A 148 15.29 1.70 6.07
CA ARG A 148 16.73 1.96 6.01
C ARG A 148 17.23 1.99 4.56
N ARG A 149 18.21 2.86 4.27
CA ARG A 149 18.92 2.88 2.98
C ARG A 149 20.31 2.22 3.14
N PRO A 150 20.79 1.39 2.20
CA PRO A 150 20.10 0.92 0.99
C PRO A 150 18.90 0.04 1.33
N ARG A 151 17.87 0.07 0.47
CA ARG A 151 16.59 -0.62 0.71
C ARG A 151 16.58 -1.99 0.05
N ARG A 152 16.12 -3.01 0.78
CA ARG A 152 15.97 -4.39 0.34
C ARG A 152 14.52 -4.82 0.47
N PHE A 153 13.85 -5.08 -0.65
CA PHE A 153 12.41 -5.42 -0.67
C PHE A 153 12.16 -6.88 -1.02
N LEU A 154 11.19 -7.50 -0.32
CA LEU A 154 10.65 -8.80 -0.73
C LEU A 154 9.43 -8.49 -1.57
N VAL A 155 9.49 -8.76 -2.88
CA VAL A 155 8.37 -8.52 -3.78
C VAL A 155 7.62 -9.83 -3.97
N LEU A 156 6.42 -9.91 -3.40
CA LEU A 156 5.49 -11.03 -3.60
C LEU A 156 4.55 -10.71 -4.76
N ILE A 157 4.50 -11.60 -5.75
CA ILE A 157 3.69 -11.42 -6.95
C ILE A 157 2.86 -12.66 -7.25
N ASN A 158 1.56 -12.48 -7.46
CA ASN A 158 0.72 -13.53 -8.02
C ASN A 158 0.61 -13.31 -9.55
N PRO A 159 1.16 -14.22 -10.37
CA PRO A 159 1.21 -14.03 -11.83
C PRO A 159 -0.19 -14.09 -12.47
N GLN A 160 -1.16 -14.74 -11.80
CA GLN A 160 -2.55 -14.84 -12.25
C GLN A 160 -3.43 -13.68 -11.76
N SER A 161 -2.85 -12.68 -11.10
CA SER A 161 -3.58 -11.49 -10.66
C SER A 161 -4.15 -10.70 -11.84
N GLY A 162 -5.34 -10.15 -11.65
CA GLY A 162 -5.98 -9.31 -12.66
C GLY A 162 -6.26 -10.10 -13.93
N LYS A 163 -5.69 -9.64 -15.05
CA LYS A 163 -5.76 -10.29 -16.37
C LYS A 163 -4.56 -11.20 -16.66
N GLY A 164 -3.85 -11.65 -15.62
CA GLY A 164 -2.62 -12.44 -15.77
C GLY A 164 -1.40 -11.62 -16.23
N GLN A 165 -1.41 -10.31 -15.94
CA GLN A 165 -0.42 -9.36 -16.45
C GLN A 165 0.51 -8.81 -15.37
N ALA A 166 0.35 -9.20 -14.10
CA ALA A 166 1.11 -8.63 -12.99
C ALA A 166 2.63 -8.70 -13.21
N LEU A 167 3.16 -9.85 -13.65
CA LEU A 167 4.60 -10.00 -13.89
C LEU A 167 5.11 -9.14 -15.06
N ALA A 168 4.30 -9.00 -16.13
CA ALA A 168 4.63 -8.10 -17.23
C ALA A 168 4.62 -6.64 -16.78
N LEU A 169 3.64 -6.24 -15.98
CA LEU A 169 3.55 -4.90 -15.38
C LEU A 169 4.74 -4.61 -14.46
N PHE A 170 5.18 -5.60 -13.68
CA PHE A 170 6.37 -5.49 -12.84
C PHE A 170 7.61 -5.19 -13.69
N ASN A 171 7.89 -6.03 -14.69
CA ASN A 171 9.05 -5.89 -15.55
C ASN A 171 9.04 -4.58 -16.36
N ASN A 172 7.86 -4.17 -16.85
CA ASN A 172 7.73 -2.99 -17.69
C ASN A 172 7.76 -1.67 -16.90
N HIS A 173 7.25 -1.66 -15.67
CA HIS A 173 7.09 -0.44 -14.87
C HIS A 173 7.87 -0.46 -13.57
N VAL A 174 7.62 -1.43 -12.71
CA VAL A 174 8.09 -1.38 -11.32
C VAL A 174 9.59 -1.63 -11.22
N GLN A 175 10.12 -2.61 -11.97
CA GLN A 175 11.52 -3.01 -11.90
C GLN A 175 12.46 -1.81 -12.13
N HIS A 176 12.27 -1.05 -13.21
CA HIS A 176 13.13 0.08 -13.49
C HIS A 176 12.98 1.20 -12.45
N MET A 177 11.78 1.40 -11.89
CA MET A 177 11.56 2.38 -10.82
C MET A 177 12.39 2.04 -9.57
N LEU A 178 12.42 0.75 -9.19
CA LEU A 178 13.22 0.26 -8.07
C LEU A 178 14.72 0.44 -8.34
N GLU A 179 15.19 0.08 -9.54
CA GLU A 179 16.58 0.26 -9.96
C GLU A 179 17.01 1.74 -9.92
N GLU A 180 16.17 2.65 -10.43
CA GLU A 180 16.42 4.09 -10.43
C GLU A 180 16.46 4.69 -9.02
N ALA A 181 15.66 4.12 -8.10
CA ALA A 181 15.59 4.52 -6.70
C ALA A 181 16.65 3.82 -5.81
N ASP A 182 17.57 3.05 -6.40
CA ASP A 182 18.62 2.29 -5.72
C ASP A 182 18.04 1.30 -4.68
N ILE A 183 16.96 0.62 -5.08
CA ILE A 183 16.26 -0.37 -4.26
C ILE A 183 16.54 -1.76 -4.83
N THR A 184 17.19 -2.58 -4.01
CA THR A 184 17.38 -4.00 -4.31
C THR A 184 16.13 -4.78 -3.91
N TYR A 185 15.83 -5.86 -4.62
CA TYR A 185 14.67 -6.68 -4.31
C TYR A 185 14.90 -8.16 -4.58
N THR A 186 14.18 -9.00 -3.83
CA THR A 186 13.99 -10.42 -4.09
C THR A 186 12.58 -10.61 -4.60
N LEU A 187 12.42 -11.14 -5.81
CA LEU A 187 11.11 -11.41 -6.40
C LEU A 187 10.69 -12.85 -6.09
N GLN A 188 9.51 -13.02 -5.49
CA GLN A 188 8.93 -14.32 -5.21
C GLN A 188 7.54 -14.42 -5.85
N VAL A 189 7.42 -15.37 -6.77
CA VAL A 189 6.20 -15.65 -7.51
C VAL A 189 5.40 -16.68 -6.73
N THR A 190 4.16 -16.35 -6.38
CA THR A 190 3.27 -17.26 -5.66
C THR A 190 2.58 -18.21 -6.62
N GLU A 191 2.40 -19.45 -6.19
CA GLU A 191 1.98 -20.56 -7.06
C GLU A 191 0.54 -21.04 -6.79
N HIS A 192 0.05 -20.89 -5.56
CA HIS A 192 -1.28 -21.31 -5.14
C HIS A 192 -1.86 -20.39 -4.05
N GLN A 193 -3.14 -20.58 -3.74
CA GLN A 193 -3.81 -19.90 -2.63
C GLN A 193 -3.10 -20.21 -1.31
N ASN A 194 -2.97 -19.20 -0.44
CA ASN A 194 -2.22 -19.23 0.82
C ASN A 194 -0.69 -19.40 0.71
N HIS A 195 -0.11 -19.50 -0.49
CA HIS A 195 1.35 -19.59 -0.61
C HIS A 195 2.02 -18.32 -0.04
N ALA A 196 1.46 -17.13 -0.24
CA ALA A 196 2.05 -15.92 0.34
C ALA A 196 2.00 -15.92 1.88
N ARG A 197 0.89 -16.43 2.45
CA ARG A 197 0.70 -16.59 3.90
C ARG A 197 1.78 -17.51 4.49
N GLU A 198 1.99 -18.67 3.88
CA GLU A 198 3.00 -19.66 4.29
C GLU A 198 4.41 -19.05 4.23
N LEU A 199 4.74 -18.38 3.12
CA LEU A 199 6.05 -17.75 2.93
C LEU A 199 6.39 -16.74 4.00
N VAL A 200 5.50 -15.78 4.29
CA VAL A 200 5.80 -14.74 5.28
C VAL A 200 5.76 -15.26 6.71
N ARG A 201 4.98 -16.32 6.97
CA ARG A 201 4.96 -16.99 8.27
C ARG A 201 6.31 -17.64 8.60
N GLU A 202 7.01 -18.15 7.59
CA GLU A 202 8.27 -18.89 7.77
C GLU A 202 9.53 -18.06 7.44
N ALA A 203 9.38 -16.93 6.75
CA ALA A 203 10.50 -16.09 6.32
C ALA A 203 11.28 -15.46 7.49
N ASP A 204 12.58 -15.28 7.30
CA ASP A 204 13.39 -14.38 8.11
C ASP A 204 13.21 -12.93 7.61
N LEU A 205 12.28 -12.19 8.22
CA LEU A 205 11.96 -10.82 7.80
C LEU A 205 13.11 -9.81 8.05
N SER A 206 14.11 -10.14 8.88
CA SER A 206 15.22 -9.22 9.22
C SER A 206 16.13 -8.87 8.02
N GLN A 207 16.00 -9.68 6.99
CA GLN A 207 16.82 -9.70 5.81
C GLN A 207 16.19 -8.76 4.73
N TRP A 208 15.03 -8.17 5.02
CA TRP A 208 14.28 -7.20 4.22
C TRP A 208 13.88 -5.96 5.04
N ASP A 209 13.80 -4.81 4.37
CA ASP A 209 13.35 -3.55 4.97
C ASP A 209 11.84 -3.29 4.75
N ALA A 210 11.24 -3.99 3.78
CA ALA A 210 9.80 -3.98 3.51
C ALA A 210 9.37 -5.23 2.73
N VAL A 211 8.10 -5.60 2.87
CA VAL A 211 7.42 -6.60 2.03
C VAL A 211 6.48 -5.88 1.07
N VAL A 212 6.68 -6.05 -0.23
CA VAL A 212 5.93 -5.40 -1.29
C VAL A 212 5.02 -6.42 -1.97
N ILE A 213 3.73 -6.16 -1.98
CA ILE A 213 2.70 -7.01 -2.56
C ILE A 213 2.29 -6.42 -3.90
N MET A 214 2.52 -7.16 -4.99
CA MET A 214 2.05 -6.80 -6.33
C MET A 214 0.96 -7.77 -6.79
N SER A 215 -0.29 -7.44 -6.47
CA SER A 215 -1.48 -8.25 -6.79
C SER A 215 -2.73 -7.41 -6.57
N GLY A 216 -3.86 -8.04 -6.22
CA GLY A 216 -5.00 -7.36 -5.61
C GLY A 216 -5.02 -7.53 -4.10
N ASP A 217 -6.10 -7.06 -3.48
CA ASP A 217 -6.27 -7.03 -2.02
C ASP A 217 -6.13 -8.41 -1.35
N GLY A 218 -6.56 -9.50 -2.01
CA GLY A 218 -6.49 -10.87 -1.46
C GLY A 218 -5.06 -11.38 -1.15
N LEU A 219 -4.05 -10.99 -1.94
CA LEU A 219 -2.66 -11.41 -1.64
C LEU A 219 -2.11 -10.66 -0.42
N LEU A 220 -2.53 -9.40 -0.23
CA LEU A 220 -2.20 -8.67 0.98
C LEU A 220 -2.89 -9.27 2.20
N PHE A 221 -4.13 -9.73 2.05
CA PHE A 221 -4.86 -10.45 3.11
C PHE A 221 -4.10 -11.70 3.56
N GLU A 222 -3.58 -12.50 2.62
CA GLU A 222 -2.71 -13.64 2.94
C GLU A 222 -1.46 -13.23 3.71
N VAL A 223 -0.79 -12.15 3.27
CA VAL A 223 0.44 -11.65 3.91
C VAL A 223 0.17 -11.16 5.32
N VAL A 224 -0.85 -10.31 5.53
CA VAL A 224 -1.19 -9.78 6.86
C VAL A 224 -1.50 -10.93 7.82
N ASN A 225 -2.33 -11.89 7.42
CA ASN A 225 -2.66 -13.01 8.28
C ASN A 225 -1.46 -13.93 8.53
N GLY A 226 -0.59 -14.16 7.54
CA GLY A 226 0.64 -14.95 7.72
C GLY A 226 1.63 -14.31 8.70
N LEU A 227 1.74 -12.98 8.69
CA LEU A 227 2.55 -12.24 9.67
C LEU A 227 1.95 -12.32 11.08
N MET A 228 0.63 -12.20 11.20
CA MET A 228 -0.10 -12.26 12.48
C MET A 228 -0.12 -13.67 13.09
N GLU A 229 0.08 -14.70 12.27
CA GLU A 229 0.19 -16.10 12.73
C GLU A 229 1.54 -16.44 13.34
N ARG A 230 2.55 -15.57 13.24
CA ARG A 230 3.90 -15.86 13.77
C ARG A 230 3.96 -15.76 15.28
N GLU A 231 4.97 -16.39 15.88
CA GLU A 231 5.21 -16.26 17.34
C GLU A 231 5.67 -14.84 17.68
N ASP A 232 6.49 -14.25 16.81
CA ASP A 232 6.99 -12.88 16.89
C ASP A 232 6.08 -11.87 16.17
N TRP A 233 4.77 -12.13 16.09
CA TRP A 233 3.81 -11.33 15.31
C TRP A 233 3.91 -9.82 15.60
N GLU A 234 4.10 -9.43 16.87
CA GLU A 234 4.22 -8.01 17.28
C GLU A 234 5.34 -7.29 16.54
N LYS A 235 6.45 -7.99 16.28
CA LYS A 235 7.58 -7.46 15.51
C LYS A 235 7.36 -7.67 14.01
N ALA A 236 6.81 -8.81 13.62
CA ALA A 236 6.62 -9.17 12.22
C ALA A 236 5.66 -8.20 11.50
N ILE A 237 4.51 -7.87 12.11
CA ILE A 237 3.51 -6.97 11.53
C ILE A 237 3.98 -5.52 11.41
N GLN A 238 5.04 -5.15 12.16
CA GLN A 238 5.69 -3.86 12.07
C GLN A 238 6.66 -3.76 10.88
N THR A 239 6.87 -4.85 10.13
CA THR A 239 7.57 -4.81 8.84
C THR A 239 6.75 -3.97 7.85
N PRO A 240 7.29 -2.88 7.28
CA PRO A 240 6.55 -2.05 6.35
C PRO A 240 6.02 -2.84 5.15
N LEU A 241 4.73 -2.66 4.86
CA LEU A 241 4.06 -3.25 3.71
C LEU A 241 3.99 -2.23 2.56
N GLY A 242 4.38 -2.63 1.35
CA GLY A 242 4.17 -1.85 0.13
C GLY A 242 3.08 -2.49 -0.72
N VAL A 243 2.21 -1.68 -1.33
CA VAL A 243 1.12 -2.20 -2.18
C VAL A 243 1.26 -1.64 -3.59
N LEU A 244 1.29 -2.54 -4.57
CA LEU A 244 1.33 -2.23 -5.98
C LEU A 244 0.12 -2.88 -6.67
N PRO A 245 -0.74 -2.10 -7.34
CA PRO A 245 -1.92 -2.65 -8.00
C PRO A 245 -1.52 -3.52 -9.18
N GLY A 246 -1.84 -4.80 -9.10
CA GLY A 246 -1.68 -5.79 -10.18
C GLY A 246 -2.89 -6.72 -10.33
N GLY A 247 -3.92 -6.52 -9.50
CA GLY A 247 -5.12 -7.34 -9.43
C GLY A 247 -6.36 -6.71 -10.07
N SER A 248 -7.49 -7.38 -9.90
CA SER A 248 -8.81 -6.85 -10.29
C SER A 248 -9.49 -6.05 -9.17
N GLY A 249 -9.07 -6.24 -7.91
CA GLY A 249 -9.46 -5.44 -6.75
C GLY A 249 -8.21 -4.84 -6.15
N ASN A 250 -8.08 -3.52 -6.22
CA ASN A 250 -6.91 -2.75 -5.78
C ASN A 250 -7.36 -1.61 -4.84
N ALA A 251 -8.31 -1.93 -3.95
CA ALA A 251 -9.03 -0.95 -3.16
C ALA A 251 -8.12 -0.21 -2.17
N LEU A 252 -7.17 -0.92 -1.53
CA LEU A 252 -6.22 -0.27 -0.64
C LEU A 252 -5.25 0.65 -1.39
N ALA A 253 -4.77 0.24 -2.57
CA ALA A 253 -3.92 1.07 -3.42
C ALA A 253 -4.62 2.37 -3.83
N ALA A 254 -5.90 2.27 -4.23
CA ALA A 254 -6.74 3.43 -4.55
C ALA A 254 -6.96 4.32 -3.32
N SER A 255 -7.19 3.72 -2.15
CA SER A 255 -7.35 4.45 -0.88
C SER A 255 -6.11 5.25 -0.51
N ILE A 256 -4.93 4.64 -0.57
CA ILE A 256 -3.64 5.31 -0.32
C ILE A 256 -3.46 6.51 -1.27
N HIS A 257 -3.74 6.30 -2.55
CA HIS A 257 -3.65 7.37 -3.55
C HIS A 257 -4.63 8.52 -3.26
N TYR A 258 -5.84 8.19 -2.82
CA TYR A 258 -6.85 9.16 -2.43
C TYR A 258 -6.45 9.99 -1.20
N TYR A 259 -5.88 9.36 -0.18
CA TYR A 259 -5.43 10.06 1.04
C TYR A 259 -4.33 11.10 0.78
N ASN A 260 -3.56 10.92 -0.30
CA ASN A 260 -2.58 11.89 -0.77
C ASN A 260 -3.19 13.12 -1.48
N GLY A 261 -4.52 13.26 -1.49
CA GLY A 261 -5.21 14.36 -2.17
C GLY A 261 -5.08 14.33 -3.70
N SER A 262 -4.69 13.18 -4.25
CA SER A 262 -4.49 13.01 -5.69
C SER A 262 -5.81 12.69 -6.40
N GLN A 263 -5.88 12.99 -7.70
CA GLN A 263 -7.04 12.64 -8.51
C GLN A 263 -7.20 11.10 -8.60
N PRO A 264 -8.43 10.57 -8.74
CA PRO A 264 -8.61 9.14 -8.97
C PRO A 264 -7.85 8.67 -10.20
N LEU A 265 -7.10 7.58 -10.05
CA LEU A 265 -6.35 6.90 -11.09
C LEU A 265 -6.69 5.42 -11.08
N SER A 266 -6.52 4.76 -12.23
CA SER A 266 -6.78 3.32 -12.38
C SER A 266 -5.70 2.66 -13.24
N GLY A 267 -5.60 1.34 -13.13
CA GLY A 267 -4.68 0.51 -13.93
C GLY A 267 -3.21 0.95 -13.84
N GLU A 268 -2.54 1.06 -14.99
CA GLU A 268 -1.11 1.43 -15.07
C GLU A 268 -0.79 2.80 -14.47
N GLU A 269 -1.72 3.76 -14.52
CA GLU A 269 -1.48 5.10 -13.96
C GLU A 269 -1.44 5.06 -12.44
N LEU A 270 -2.33 4.27 -11.83
CA LEU A 270 -2.30 4.00 -10.39
C LEU A 270 -1.04 3.21 -10.01
N LEU A 271 -0.66 2.21 -10.81
CA LEU A 271 0.57 1.43 -10.59
C LEU A 271 1.82 2.31 -10.55
N VAL A 272 2.00 3.20 -11.52
CA VAL A 272 3.16 4.11 -11.55
C VAL A 272 3.12 5.09 -10.37
N SER A 273 1.93 5.54 -9.95
CA SER A 273 1.79 6.40 -8.77
C SER A 273 2.18 5.67 -7.49
N CYS A 274 1.67 4.45 -7.28
CA CYS A 274 2.05 3.59 -6.14
C CYS A 274 3.52 3.20 -6.16
N GLY A 275 4.09 2.88 -7.33
CA GLY A 275 5.51 2.62 -7.52
C GLY A 275 6.37 3.83 -7.14
N PHE A 276 5.91 5.04 -7.42
CA PHE A 276 6.60 6.26 -7.03
C PHE A 276 6.58 6.44 -5.50
N MET A 277 5.42 6.27 -4.85
CA MET A 277 5.29 6.32 -3.39
C MET A 277 6.17 5.26 -2.72
N LEU A 278 6.22 4.06 -3.29
CA LEU A 278 7.12 2.98 -2.87
C LEU A 278 8.59 3.40 -2.96
N CYS A 279 8.99 4.05 -4.06
CA CYS A 279 10.33 4.57 -4.26
C CYS A 279 10.68 5.71 -3.30
N LYS A 280 9.69 6.47 -2.81
CA LYS A 280 9.90 7.47 -1.76
C LYS A 280 10.07 6.81 -0.38
N GLY A 281 9.32 5.75 -0.10
CA GLY A 281 9.49 4.93 1.09
C GLY A 281 9.02 5.61 2.38
N LEU A 282 8.03 6.50 2.27
CA LEU A 282 7.39 7.15 3.41
C LEU A 282 6.36 6.19 4.01
N VAL A 283 6.49 5.93 5.31
CA VAL A 283 5.71 4.92 6.03
C VAL A 283 4.68 5.62 6.92
N SER A 284 3.45 5.13 6.83
CA SER A 284 2.34 5.50 7.70
C SER A 284 1.91 4.28 8.51
N HIS A 285 1.19 4.51 9.60
CA HIS A 285 0.51 3.42 10.28
C HIS A 285 -0.78 3.03 9.55
N LEU A 286 -1.20 1.79 9.78
CA LEU A 286 -2.42 1.21 9.26
C LEU A 286 -3.16 0.51 10.39
N ASP A 287 -4.44 0.83 10.54
CA ASP A 287 -5.34 0.11 11.42
C ASP A 287 -5.67 -1.27 10.84
N LEU A 288 -5.77 -2.26 11.71
CA LEU A 288 -6.25 -3.58 11.36
C LEU A 288 -7.43 -3.95 12.24
N THR A 289 -8.42 -4.61 11.67
CA THR A 289 -9.58 -5.10 12.39
C THR A 289 -9.43 -6.59 12.67
N SER A 290 -9.46 -6.97 13.94
CA SER A 290 -9.59 -8.37 14.36
C SER A 290 -11.03 -8.82 14.07
N VAL A 291 -11.19 -9.94 13.38
CA VAL A 291 -12.47 -10.56 13.04
C VAL A 291 -12.51 -11.95 13.66
N CYS A 292 -13.44 -12.18 14.57
CA CYS A 292 -13.67 -13.46 15.24
C CYS A 292 -14.89 -14.15 14.61
N LEU A 293 -14.65 -15.34 14.06
CA LEU A 293 -15.65 -16.17 13.39
C LEU A 293 -16.38 -17.09 14.38
N ALA A 294 -17.45 -17.75 13.93
CA ALA A 294 -18.25 -18.67 14.75
C ALA A 294 -17.45 -19.85 15.32
N SER A 295 -16.43 -20.31 14.60
CA SER A 295 -15.45 -21.30 15.06
C SER A 295 -14.46 -20.80 16.12
N ASN A 296 -14.56 -19.53 16.56
CA ASN A 296 -13.55 -18.80 17.33
C ASN A 296 -12.20 -18.64 16.62
N GLN A 297 -12.15 -18.82 15.29
CA GLN A 297 -10.98 -18.46 14.51
C GLN A 297 -10.89 -16.93 14.40
N HIS A 298 -9.68 -16.39 14.61
CA HIS A 298 -9.38 -14.97 14.43
C HIS A 298 -8.68 -14.76 13.08
N LEU A 299 -9.12 -13.71 12.38
CA LEU A 299 -8.51 -13.20 11.15
C LEU A 299 -8.28 -11.70 11.31
N PHE A 300 -7.29 -11.17 10.59
CA PHE A 300 -7.03 -9.74 10.54
C PHE A 300 -7.41 -9.20 9.17
N SER A 301 -8.10 -8.07 9.18
CA SER A 301 -8.70 -7.45 8.01
C SER A 301 -8.30 -5.99 7.93
N PHE A 302 -7.87 -5.54 6.75
CA PHE A 302 -7.39 -4.18 6.51
C PHE A 302 -8.36 -3.35 5.66
N LEU A 303 -9.32 -4.00 4.97
CA LEU A 303 -10.19 -3.36 3.99
C LEU A 303 -11.67 -3.37 4.39
N SER A 304 -12.28 -4.54 4.56
CA SER A 304 -13.72 -4.65 4.78
C SER A 304 -14.20 -5.99 5.35
N LEU A 305 -15.38 -5.96 5.98
CA LEU A 305 -16.23 -7.12 6.23
C LEU A 305 -17.60 -6.84 5.61
N ALA A 306 -18.11 -7.75 4.78
CA ALA A 306 -19.39 -7.57 4.09
C ALA A 306 -20.32 -8.78 4.25
N TRP A 307 -21.62 -8.49 4.33
CA TRP A 307 -22.71 -9.46 4.36
C TRP A 307 -23.91 -8.95 3.55
N GLY A 308 -24.59 -9.88 2.89
CA GLY A 308 -25.74 -9.59 2.04
C GLY A 308 -25.32 -9.18 0.63
N PHE A 309 -25.93 -8.12 0.09
CA PHE A 309 -25.80 -7.73 -1.32
C PHE A 309 -24.35 -7.64 -1.80
N VAL A 310 -23.46 -7.00 -1.03
CA VAL A 310 -22.06 -6.77 -1.43
C VAL A 310 -21.28 -8.10 -1.48
N ALA A 311 -21.39 -8.92 -0.43
CA ALA A 311 -20.74 -10.24 -0.39
C ALA A 311 -21.24 -11.15 -1.54
N ASP A 312 -22.52 -11.10 -1.88
CA ASP A 312 -23.05 -11.83 -3.04
C ASP A 312 -22.46 -11.32 -4.36
N VAL A 313 -22.26 -10.00 -4.52
CA VAL A 313 -21.63 -9.42 -5.71
C VAL A 313 -20.16 -9.83 -5.82
N ASP A 314 -19.41 -9.78 -4.72
CA ASP A 314 -17.99 -10.17 -4.69
C ASP A 314 -17.82 -11.59 -5.25
N ILE A 315 -18.58 -12.54 -4.72
CA ILE A 315 -18.43 -13.95 -5.05
C ILE A 315 -19.04 -14.31 -6.40
N GLU A 316 -20.23 -13.82 -6.71
CA GLU A 316 -20.85 -14.19 -7.98
C GLU A 316 -20.21 -13.52 -9.19
N SER A 317 -19.49 -12.41 -8.99
CA SER A 317 -18.75 -11.75 -10.06
C SER A 317 -17.40 -12.41 -10.37
N GLU A 318 -16.91 -13.36 -9.54
CA GLU A 318 -15.66 -14.09 -9.78
C GLU A 318 -15.65 -14.86 -11.11
N LYS A 319 -16.81 -15.36 -11.56
CA LYS A 319 -16.94 -16.00 -12.89
C LYS A 319 -16.61 -15.04 -14.06
N TYR A 320 -16.57 -13.74 -13.80
CA TYR A 320 -16.22 -12.69 -14.74
C TYR A 320 -14.85 -12.06 -14.48
N ARG A 321 -13.98 -12.71 -13.70
CA ARG A 321 -12.64 -12.19 -13.36
C ARG A 321 -11.82 -11.72 -14.57
N HIS A 322 -12.01 -12.35 -15.73
CA HIS A 322 -11.37 -11.99 -17.01
C HIS A 322 -11.70 -10.57 -17.49
N VAL A 323 -12.81 -9.95 -17.08
CA VAL A 323 -13.12 -8.54 -17.42
C VAL A 323 -12.47 -7.53 -16.48
N GLY A 324 -11.76 -7.98 -15.43
CA GLY A 324 -11.12 -7.12 -14.44
C GLY A 324 -12.12 -6.45 -13.50
N ALA A 325 -11.82 -5.23 -13.07
CA ALA A 325 -12.62 -4.48 -12.09
C ALA A 325 -14.10 -4.28 -12.51
N ALA A 326 -14.39 -4.20 -13.82
CA ALA A 326 -15.75 -4.06 -14.35
C ALA A 326 -16.72 -5.18 -13.92
N ARG A 327 -16.20 -6.32 -13.43
CA ARG A 327 -17.00 -7.43 -12.89
C ARG A 327 -17.91 -6.99 -11.74
N PHE A 328 -17.47 -6.04 -10.91
CA PHE A 328 -18.23 -5.59 -9.74
C PHE A 328 -19.46 -4.78 -10.16
N THR A 329 -19.30 -3.89 -11.14
CA THR A 329 -20.41 -3.14 -11.76
C THR A 329 -21.41 -4.08 -12.42
N MET A 330 -20.93 -5.06 -13.20
CA MET A 330 -21.82 -6.04 -13.83
C MET A 330 -22.54 -6.92 -12.79
N GLY A 331 -21.82 -7.41 -11.78
CA GLY A 331 -22.40 -8.19 -10.69
C GLY A 331 -23.47 -7.41 -9.93
N THR A 332 -23.22 -6.13 -9.65
CA THR A 332 -24.18 -5.22 -9.04
C THR A 332 -25.44 -5.08 -9.89
N LEU A 333 -25.31 -4.82 -11.20
CA LEU A 333 -26.46 -4.70 -12.10
C LEU A 333 -27.29 -5.98 -12.16
N VAL A 334 -26.64 -7.15 -12.22
CA VAL A 334 -27.33 -8.45 -12.20
C VAL A 334 -28.06 -8.66 -10.87
N ARG A 335 -27.40 -8.39 -9.73
CA ARG A 335 -27.98 -8.56 -8.39
C ARG A 335 -29.11 -7.57 -8.11
N LEU A 336 -29.09 -6.38 -8.70
CA LEU A 336 -30.19 -5.41 -8.63
C LEU A 336 -31.49 -5.95 -9.25
N THR A 337 -31.42 -6.78 -10.30
CA THR A 337 -32.61 -7.39 -10.91
C THR A 337 -33.27 -8.44 -10.02
N SER A 338 -32.49 -9.04 -9.11
CA SER A 338 -32.85 -10.15 -8.22
C SER A 338 -32.52 -9.80 -6.76
N LEU A 339 -32.86 -8.58 -6.34
CA LEU A 339 -32.58 -8.06 -5.00
C LEU A 339 -33.15 -8.97 -3.91
N ARG A 340 -32.31 -9.34 -2.94
CA ARG A 340 -32.65 -10.20 -1.81
C ARG A 340 -32.68 -9.41 -0.50
N ILE A 341 -33.37 -9.97 0.48
CA ILE A 341 -33.37 -9.50 1.87
C ILE A 341 -32.72 -10.59 2.72
N TYR A 342 -31.86 -10.17 3.64
CA TYR A 342 -31.08 -11.01 4.52
C TYR A 342 -31.51 -10.73 5.95
N LYS A 343 -31.84 -11.78 6.69
CA LYS A 343 -32.32 -11.68 8.07
C LYS A 343 -31.18 -11.93 9.04
N GLY A 344 -31.04 -11.07 10.03
CA GLY A 344 -30.01 -11.20 11.05
C GLY A 344 -30.07 -10.11 12.10
N LYS A 345 -29.21 -10.23 13.10
CA LYS A 345 -29.06 -9.24 14.17
C LYS A 345 -27.75 -8.49 14.02
N LEU A 346 -27.80 -7.17 14.16
CA LEU A 346 -26.62 -6.31 14.12
C LEU A 346 -26.52 -5.54 15.44
N ALA A 347 -25.35 -5.58 16.06
CA ALA A 347 -25.02 -4.75 17.20
C ALA A 347 -23.66 -4.09 16.99
N TYR A 348 -23.45 -2.91 17.56
CA TYR A 348 -22.18 -2.20 17.45
C TYR A 348 -21.90 -1.31 18.66
N LEU A 349 -20.62 -1.02 18.87
CA LEU A 349 -20.12 -0.04 19.81
C LEU A 349 -19.79 1.27 19.07
N PRO A 350 -20.59 2.34 19.22
CA PRO A 350 -20.30 3.62 18.58
C PRO A 350 -18.91 4.14 18.96
N ALA A 351 -18.24 4.80 18.02
CA ALA A 351 -17.06 5.60 18.35
C ALA A 351 -17.55 6.88 19.06
N GLU A 352 -17.11 7.11 20.30
CA GLU A 352 -17.39 8.37 20.99
C GLU A 352 -16.78 9.53 20.19
N GLU A 353 -17.54 10.61 19.97
CA GLU A 353 -16.98 11.84 19.41
C GLU A 353 -15.98 12.41 20.43
N SER A 354 -14.69 12.18 20.21
CA SER A 354 -13.64 12.80 21.03
C SER A 354 -13.78 14.31 20.97
N GLN A 355 -14.23 14.92 22.06
CA GLN A 355 -13.96 16.33 22.31
C GLN A 355 -12.44 16.49 22.37
N ALA A 356 -11.90 17.29 21.45
CA ALA A 356 -10.47 17.58 21.39
C ALA A 356 -9.97 18.16 22.72
N LEU A 357 -9.18 17.39 23.46
CA LEU A 357 -8.47 17.86 24.65
C LEU A 357 -7.10 18.46 24.23
N PRO A 358 -6.69 19.62 24.79
CA PRO A 358 -5.44 20.27 24.45
C PRO A 358 -4.22 19.49 24.98
N SER A 359 -3.20 19.40 24.14
CA SER A 359 -1.88 18.83 24.43
C SER A 359 -1.27 19.35 25.74
N THR A 360 -0.90 18.46 26.64
CA THR A 360 -0.03 18.77 27.78
C THR A 360 1.20 17.86 27.80
N SER A 361 2.33 18.48 27.45
CA SER A 361 3.69 18.35 28.00
C SER A 361 4.13 17.06 28.72
N SER A 362 5.17 16.48 28.11
CA SER A 362 6.29 15.71 28.66
C SER A 362 6.43 15.61 30.19
N SER A 363 6.60 14.39 30.69
CA SER A 363 7.23 14.10 31.97
C SER A 363 8.05 12.81 31.87
N THR A 364 9.37 13.00 31.94
CA THR A 364 10.45 12.03 31.96
C THR A 364 10.44 11.22 33.26
N MET A 365 10.64 9.88 33.23
CA MET A 365 11.36 9.16 34.30
C MET A 365 11.97 7.81 33.87
N SER A 366 13.24 7.70 34.22
CA SER A 366 14.17 6.64 34.66
C SER A 366 14.19 5.14 34.27
N LEU A 367 15.40 4.71 33.86
CA LEU A 367 16.02 3.37 33.69
C LEU A 367 16.09 2.62 35.01
N THR A 368 16.09 1.29 34.92
CA THR A 368 17.04 0.42 35.63
C THR A 368 17.45 -0.77 34.76
N ASP A 369 18.75 -1.05 34.80
CA ASP A 369 19.54 -2.10 34.16
C ASP A 369 19.13 -3.54 34.51
N GLY A 370 19.52 -4.49 33.66
CA GLY A 370 19.40 -5.93 33.89
C GLY A 370 20.14 -6.79 32.86
N SER A 371 21.46 -6.88 33.05
CA SER A 371 22.50 -7.70 32.40
C SER A 371 22.20 -9.15 31.92
N ASN A 372 22.89 -9.51 30.83
CA ASN A 372 23.57 -10.79 30.50
C ASN A 372 22.75 -12.09 30.36
N SER A 373 22.84 -12.73 29.17
CA SER A 373 23.85 -13.76 28.93
C SER A 373 23.77 -14.35 27.52
N SER A 374 24.96 -14.62 26.99
CA SER A 374 25.29 -15.22 25.71
C SER A 374 25.16 -16.74 25.72
N SER A 375 24.72 -17.33 24.61
CA SER A 375 25.28 -18.62 24.16
C SER A 375 25.18 -18.78 22.65
N VAL A 376 26.35 -18.69 22.03
CA VAL A 376 26.71 -19.08 20.67
C VAL A 376 26.38 -20.57 20.46
N HIS A 377 25.66 -20.92 19.40
CA HIS A 377 25.79 -22.23 18.74
C HIS A 377 25.81 -22.02 17.21
N SER A 378 27.00 -22.19 16.66
CA SER A 378 27.26 -22.30 15.22
C SER A 378 26.89 -23.70 14.73
N ARG A 379 26.24 -23.80 13.56
CA ARG A 379 26.43 -24.93 12.63
C ARG A 379 26.00 -24.57 11.20
N ASN A 380 27.01 -24.50 10.34
CA ASN A 380 26.99 -24.82 8.90
C ASN A 380 26.07 -26.03 8.61
N SER A 381 25.47 -26.25 7.44
CA SER A 381 25.99 -26.05 6.07
C SER A 381 24.93 -26.42 5.03
N ASN A 382 25.11 -25.82 3.84
CA ASN A 382 24.90 -26.35 2.49
C ASN A 382 23.50 -26.59 1.92
N CYS A 383 23.19 -25.66 1.01
CA CYS A 383 22.35 -25.78 -0.17
C CYS A 383 22.69 -27.00 -1.03
N GLN A 384 21.65 -27.61 -1.63
CA GLN A 384 21.75 -28.25 -2.94
C GLN A 384 20.48 -27.95 -3.76
N ASN A 385 20.72 -27.30 -4.90
CA ASN A 385 19.78 -27.10 -6.00
C ASN A 385 19.40 -28.45 -6.61
N HIS A 386 18.12 -28.65 -6.90
CA HIS A 386 17.72 -29.46 -8.05
C HIS A 386 16.54 -28.80 -8.78
N HIS A 387 16.83 -28.37 -10.00
CA HIS A 387 15.86 -28.05 -11.05
C HIS A 387 14.96 -29.25 -11.31
N LEU A 388 13.65 -29.03 -11.34
CA LEU A 388 12.73 -29.83 -12.15
C LEU A 388 11.60 -28.93 -12.66
N HIS A 389 11.55 -28.84 -13.98
CA HIS A 389 10.48 -28.36 -14.82
C HIS A 389 9.13 -28.90 -14.34
N ASN A 390 8.09 -28.07 -14.22
CA ASN A 390 6.74 -28.61 -14.23
C ASN A 390 5.69 -27.73 -14.91
N SER A 391 4.83 -28.46 -15.61
CA SER A 391 3.79 -28.01 -16.53
C SER A 391 2.56 -27.51 -15.78
N CYS A 392 1.95 -26.47 -16.35
CA CYS A 392 0.69 -25.87 -15.95
C CYS A 392 -0.49 -26.85 -16.07
N ASN A 393 -1.37 -26.86 -15.05
CA ASN A 393 -2.84 -26.78 -15.14
C ASN A 393 -3.52 -27.34 -13.88
N SER A 394 -4.27 -26.52 -13.15
CA SER A 394 -5.75 -26.62 -13.13
C SER A 394 -6.39 -25.89 -11.96
N ASN A 395 -7.50 -25.24 -12.32
CA ASN A 395 -8.58 -24.77 -11.45
C ASN A 395 -9.11 -25.87 -10.53
N ASN A 396 -9.45 -25.54 -9.28
CA ASN A 396 -10.84 -25.58 -8.81
C ASN A 396 -10.94 -25.16 -7.34
N ALA A 397 -12.03 -24.45 -7.05
CA ALA A 397 -12.57 -24.23 -5.72
C ALA A 397 -12.82 -25.57 -5.03
N HIS A 398 -11.92 -25.95 -4.12
CA HIS A 398 -12.19 -26.99 -3.13
C HIS A 398 -12.16 -26.35 -1.75
N LYS A 399 -13.16 -26.72 -0.95
CA LYS A 399 -13.35 -26.33 0.45
C LYS A 399 -12.02 -26.46 1.22
N PRO A 400 -11.70 -25.52 2.14
CA PRO A 400 -10.53 -25.65 2.97
C PRO A 400 -10.68 -26.90 3.84
N ILE A 401 -9.82 -27.90 3.62
CA ILE A 401 -9.62 -28.99 4.57
C ILE A 401 -8.48 -28.51 5.47
N TRP A 402 -8.84 -27.88 6.58
CA TRP A 402 -7.91 -27.70 7.69
C TRP A 402 -7.80 -29.05 8.40
N THR A 403 -6.64 -29.68 8.27
CA THR A 403 -6.29 -30.84 9.10
C THR A 403 -6.30 -30.41 10.57
N ASN A 404 -6.90 -31.26 11.42
CA ASN A 404 -6.96 -31.08 12.87
C ASN A 404 -5.55 -30.93 13.47
N GLU A 405 -5.08 -29.70 13.61
CA GLU A 405 -3.95 -29.37 14.48
C GLU A 405 -4.46 -28.62 15.71
N THR A 406 -3.70 -28.79 16.79
CA THR A 406 -3.88 -28.29 18.17
C THR A 406 -4.51 -26.90 18.28
N PRO A 407 -5.27 -26.60 19.37
CA PRO A 407 -5.92 -25.31 19.53
C PRO A 407 -4.89 -24.19 19.43
N VAL A 408 -4.98 -23.40 18.35
CA VAL A 408 -4.12 -22.26 18.09
C VAL A 408 -4.29 -21.32 19.27
N THR A 409 -3.27 -21.22 20.13
CA THR A 409 -3.18 -20.14 21.13
C THR A 409 -3.43 -18.83 20.41
N MET A 410 -4.43 -18.06 20.85
CA MET A 410 -4.81 -16.78 20.28
C MET A 410 -3.55 -15.92 20.03
N ARG A 411 -3.27 -15.60 18.76
CA ARG A 411 -2.15 -14.74 18.35
C ARG A 411 -2.71 -13.39 17.90
N GLY A 412 -2.00 -12.31 18.22
CA GLY A 412 -2.47 -10.94 18.02
C GLY A 412 -2.85 -10.21 19.32
N PRO A 413 -3.22 -8.92 19.21
CA PRO A 413 -3.60 -8.12 20.37
C PRO A 413 -4.94 -8.58 20.97
N PRO A 414 -5.16 -8.42 22.29
CA PRO A 414 -6.39 -8.84 22.93
C PRO A 414 -7.59 -7.98 22.49
N ASP A 415 -8.70 -8.64 22.15
CA ASP A 415 -9.96 -8.00 21.77
C ASP A 415 -10.76 -7.50 22.99
N SER A 416 -10.25 -6.45 23.63
CA SER A 416 -10.82 -5.89 24.88
C SER A 416 -12.28 -5.41 24.82
N LEU A 417 -12.82 -5.17 23.62
CA LEU A 417 -14.20 -4.72 23.41
C LEU A 417 -15.17 -5.87 23.13
N LEU A 418 -14.64 -7.07 22.83
CA LEU A 418 -15.43 -8.21 22.42
C LEU A 418 -15.66 -9.17 23.59
N VAL A 419 -16.89 -9.68 23.69
CA VAL A 419 -17.22 -10.82 24.55
C VAL A 419 -17.38 -12.08 23.68
N PRO A 420 -17.29 -13.29 24.24
CA PRO A 420 -17.57 -14.52 23.49
C PRO A 420 -18.89 -14.47 22.72
N LEU A 421 -18.96 -15.16 21.57
CA LEU A 421 -20.12 -15.14 20.68
C LEU A 421 -21.38 -15.76 21.31
N ASP A 422 -21.21 -16.66 22.28
CA ASP A 422 -22.29 -17.30 23.05
C ASP A 422 -22.85 -16.42 24.17
N GLN A 423 -22.19 -15.32 24.50
CA GLN A 423 -22.64 -14.34 25.49
C GLN A 423 -23.37 -13.16 24.82
N PRO A 424 -24.35 -12.53 25.48
CA PRO A 424 -24.98 -11.33 24.93
C PRO A 424 -23.95 -10.19 24.80
N VAL A 425 -24.12 -9.35 23.78
CA VAL A 425 -23.31 -8.13 23.64
C VAL A 425 -23.46 -7.23 24.88
N PRO A 426 -22.42 -6.48 25.27
CA PRO A 426 -22.48 -5.60 26.42
C PRO A 426 -23.65 -4.60 26.35
N THR A 427 -24.24 -4.26 27.48
CA THR A 427 -25.45 -3.41 27.55
C THR A 427 -25.26 -1.98 27.04
N HIS A 428 -24.03 -1.51 26.96
CA HIS A 428 -23.68 -0.19 26.42
C HIS A 428 -23.55 -0.19 24.89
N TRP A 429 -23.63 -1.36 24.23
CA TRP A 429 -23.67 -1.45 22.78
C TRP A 429 -25.04 -1.06 22.25
N THR A 430 -25.06 -0.53 21.03
CA THR A 430 -26.31 -0.29 20.29
C THR A 430 -26.72 -1.56 19.57
N VAL A 431 -27.91 -2.08 19.88
CA VAL A 431 -28.53 -3.19 19.14
C VAL A 431 -29.52 -2.60 18.14
N VAL A 432 -29.30 -2.89 16.85
CA VAL A 432 -30.17 -2.44 15.76
C VAL A 432 -31.52 -3.14 15.89
N LYS A 433 -32.62 -2.36 15.79
CA LYS A 433 -33.99 -2.88 15.95
C LYS A 433 -34.46 -3.61 14.70
N GLU A 434 -34.00 -3.17 13.53
CA GLU A 434 -34.27 -3.82 12.27
C GLU A 434 -33.49 -5.11 12.13
N GLU A 435 -34.16 -6.16 11.65
CA GLU A 435 -33.55 -7.48 11.42
C GLU A 435 -33.50 -7.85 9.93
N ASP A 436 -34.16 -7.08 9.07
CA ASP A 436 -34.23 -7.30 7.64
C ASP A 436 -33.32 -6.30 6.90
N PHE A 437 -32.23 -6.79 6.32
CA PHE A 437 -31.20 -6.00 5.64
C PHE A 437 -31.12 -6.33 4.16
N VAL A 438 -30.69 -5.35 3.35
CA VAL A 438 -30.17 -5.60 2.00
C VAL A 438 -28.67 -5.88 2.06
N LEU A 439 -27.94 -5.14 2.90
CA LEU A 439 -26.51 -5.35 3.15
C LEU A 439 -26.11 -4.80 4.52
N VAL A 440 -25.04 -5.37 5.06
CA VAL A 440 -24.25 -4.82 6.16
C VAL A 440 -22.79 -4.85 5.72
N MET A 441 -22.09 -3.75 5.91
CA MET A 441 -20.71 -3.61 5.48
C MET A 441 -19.93 -2.76 6.49
N ALA A 442 -18.86 -3.33 7.01
CA ALA A 442 -17.84 -2.62 7.75
C ALA A 442 -16.69 -2.30 6.79
N VAL A 443 -16.33 -1.04 6.69
CA VAL A 443 -15.24 -0.58 5.82
C VAL A 443 -14.19 0.12 6.66
N TYR A 444 -12.92 -0.17 6.41
CA TYR A 444 -11.79 0.43 7.13
C TYR A 444 -11.00 1.41 6.26
N GLN A 445 -11.16 1.34 4.92
CA GLN A 445 -10.52 2.24 3.96
C GLN A 445 -11.52 2.97 3.07
N SER A 446 -11.07 3.98 2.32
CA SER A 446 -11.99 4.85 1.59
C SER A 446 -12.64 4.15 0.41
N HIS A 447 -11.91 3.24 -0.25
CA HIS A 447 -12.32 2.55 -1.46
C HIS A 447 -12.63 1.07 -1.19
N LEU A 448 -13.54 0.51 -1.99
CA LEU A 448 -13.76 -0.95 -2.13
C LEU A 448 -13.32 -1.48 -3.50
N ALA A 449 -13.07 -0.59 -4.44
CA ALA A 449 -12.45 -0.82 -5.74
C ALA A 449 -11.83 0.50 -6.23
N GLU A 450 -11.05 0.49 -7.30
CA GLU A 450 -10.39 1.70 -7.85
C GLU A 450 -11.37 2.84 -8.15
N ASP A 451 -12.61 2.52 -8.51
CA ASP A 451 -13.69 3.42 -8.91
C ASP A 451 -14.84 3.47 -7.90
N LEU A 452 -14.68 2.91 -6.69
CA LEU A 452 -15.77 2.75 -5.73
C LEU A 452 -15.39 3.28 -4.34
N ILE A 453 -15.71 4.55 -4.07
CA ILE A 453 -15.49 5.21 -2.77
C ILE A 453 -16.65 4.87 -1.84
N ALA A 454 -16.40 4.03 -0.84
CA ALA A 454 -17.40 3.61 0.15
C ALA A 454 -17.39 4.45 1.42
N ALA A 455 -16.21 4.86 1.89
CA ALA A 455 -16.02 5.65 3.12
C ALA A 455 -15.14 6.89 2.84
N PRO A 456 -15.68 7.95 2.23
CA PRO A 456 -14.89 9.13 1.81
C PRO A 456 -14.14 9.84 2.94
N ALA A 457 -14.60 9.67 4.18
CA ALA A 457 -14.02 10.32 5.36
C ALA A 457 -13.00 9.47 6.12
N SER A 458 -12.71 8.24 5.66
CA SER A 458 -11.76 7.35 6.32
C SER A 458 -10.32 7.83 6.18
N ARG A 459 -9.45 7.32 7.05
CA ARG A 459 -7.99 7.46 6.97
C ARG A 459 -7.33 6.11 7.25
N LEU A 460 -6.02 6.02 7.07
CA LEU A 460 -5.29 4.78 7.37
C LEU A 460 -5.31 4.40 8.85
N GLU A 461 -5.38 5.39 9.74
CA GLU A 461 -5.22 5.23 11.20
C GLU A 461 -6.24 6.04 12.04
N ASP A 462 -7.51 6.11 11.60
CA ASP A 462 -8.55 6.87 12.32
C ASP A 462 -9.20 6.12 13.49
N GLY A 463 -8.82 4.87 13.73
CA GLY A 463 -9.23 4.05 14.87
C GLY A 463 -10.69 3.66 14.84
N ILE A 464 -11.33 3.68 13.67
CA ILE A 464 -12.77 3.46 13.52
C ILE A 464 -13.10 2.50 12.38
N ILE A 465 -14.25 1.87 12.53
CA ILE A 465 -14.93 1.10 11.49
C ILE A 465 -16.05 1.96 10.92
N HIS A 466 -16.05 2.17 9.61
CA HIS A 466 -17.14 2.82 8.88
C HIS A 466 -18.23 1.78 8.60
N LEU A 467 -19.19 1.67 9.53
CA LEU A 467 -20.30 0.73 9.42
C LEU A 467 -21.41 1.34 8.56
N ILE A 468 -21.73 0.68 7.46
CA ILE A 468 -22.81 1.02 6.54
C ILE A 468 -23.76 -0.16 6.48
N TYR A 469 -25.05 0.08 6.71
CA TYR A 469 -26.07 -0.94 6.46
C TYR A 469 -27.27 -0.35 5.75
N VAL A 470 -27.91 -1.18 4.93
CA VAL A 470 -29.09 -0.79 4.16
C VAL A 470 -30.25 -1.65 4.61
N LYS A 471 -31.29 -1.01 5.13
CA LYS A 471 -32.52 -1.65 5.58
C LYS A 471 -33.35 -2.16 4.41
N ALA A 472 -34.11 -3.22 4.64
CA ALA A 472 -35.14 -3.65 3.71
C ALA A 472 -36.14 -2.53 3.40
N GLY A 473 -36.74 -2.58 2.21
CA GLY A 473 -37.71 -1.57 1.73
C GLY A 473 -37.12 -0.51 0.79
N ILE A 474 -35.79 -0.43 0.65
CA ILE A 474 -35.17 0.43 -0.38
C ILE A 474 -35.57 -0.02 -1.79
N SER A 475 -35.86 0.92 -2.68
CA SER A 475 -36.15 0.61 -4.07
C SER A 475 -34.87 0.31 -4.86
N ARG A 476 -34.97 -0.54 -5.89
CA ARG A 476 -33.84 -0.87 -6.79
C ARG A 476 -33.24 0.39 -7.45
N GLN A 477 -34.09 1.37 -7.78
CA GLN A 477 -33.65 2.65 -8.35
C GLN A 477 -32.86 3.48 -7.33
N ALA A 478 -33.30 3.53 -6.07
CA ALA A 478 -32.57 4.21 -5.02
C ALA A 478 -31.21 3.53 -4.75
N LEU A 479 -31.19 2.20 -4.70
CA LEU A 479 -29.94 1.44 -4.54
C LEU A 479 -28.97 1.63 -5.72
N LEU A 480 -29.47 1.68 -6.96
CA LEU A 480 -28.66 2.01 -8.13
C LEU A 480 -28.08 3.44 -8.06
N ARG A 481 -28.89 4.42 -7.61
CA ARG A 481 -28.41 5.80 -7.42
C ARG A 481 -27.31 5.89 -6.36
N LEU A 482 -27.44 5.13 -5.27
CA LEU A 482 -26.39 5.04 -4.24
C LEU A 482 -25.11 4.48 -4.84
N PHE A 483 -25.19 3.36 -5.56
CA PHE A 483 -24.03 2.75 -6.21
C PHE A 483 -23.34 3.71 -7.20
N LEU A 484 -24.09 4.40 -8.06
CA LEU A 484 -23.52 5.40 -8.97
C LEU A 484 -22.93 6.61 -8.23
N ALA A 485 -23.48 6.98 -7.07
CA ALA A 485 -22.94 8.07 -6.26
C ALA A 485 -21.65 7.70 -5.52
N MET A 486 -21.37 6.40 -5.31
CA MET A 486 -20.12 5.92 -4.70
C MET A 486 -18.89 6.18 -5.59
N GLU A 487 -19.04 6.30 -6.91
CA GLU A 487 -17.94 6.69 -7.82
C GLU A 487 -17.30 8.03 -7.41
N LYS A 488 -18.12 8.93 -6.86
CA LYS A 488 -17.70 10.26 -6.38
C LYS A 488 -17.70 10.36 -4.85
N GLY A 489 -18.02 9.27 -4.14
CA GLY A 489 -18.16 9.27 -2.69
C GLY A 489 -19.28 10.17 -2.15
N THR A 490 -20.34 10.41 -2.93
CA THR A 490 -21.45 11.31 -2.53
C THR A 490 -22.70 10.56 -2.06
N HIS A 491 -22.68 9.23 -2.06
CA HIS A 491 -23.79 8.35 -1.68
C HIS A 491 -24.28 8.59 -0.24
N LEU A 492 -23.37 8.90 0.68
CA LEU A 492 -23.71 9.20 2.08
C LEU A 492 -24.47 10.53 2.23
N ASN A 493 -24.42 11.43 1.24
CA ASN A 493 -25.11 12.73 1.26
C ASN A 493 -26.52 12.68 0.65
N THR A 494 -26.98 11.52 0.19
CA THR A 494 -28.26 11.37 -0.52
C THR A 494 -29.50 11.43 0.39
N ASN A 495 -29.32 11.53 1.71
CA ASN A 495 -30.38 11.50 2.73
C ASN A 495 -31.36 10.33 2.56
N CYS A 496 -30.88 9.17 2.09
CA CYS A 496 -31.72 7.99 1.91
C CYS A 496 -32.06 7.37 3.28
N PRO A 497 -33.34 7.30 3.70
CA PRO A 497 -33.73 6.84 5.04
C PRO A 497 -33.49 5.35 5.29
N PHE A 498 -33.19 4.60 4.24
CA PHE A 498 -32.86 3.17 4.30
C PHE A 498 -31.37 2.92 4.53
N VAL A 499 -30.51 3.91 4.22
CA VAL A 499 -29.07 3.81 4.42
C VAL A 499 -28.73 4.38 5.78
N VAL A 500 -28.02 3.60 6.58
CA VAL A 500 -27.45 4.08 7.84
C VAL A 500 -25.94 3.99 7.74
N TYR A 501 -25.30 5.07 8.17
CA TYR A 501 -23.85 5.18 8.30
C TYR A 501 -23.52 5.58 9.73
N VAL A 502 -22.64 4.81 10.38
CA VAL A 502 -22.22 5.04 11.75
C VAL A 502 -20.75 4.68 11.91
N LYS A 503 -20.02 5.50 12.67
CA LYS A 503 -18.62 5.22 13.04
C LYS A 503 -18.62 4.38 14.31
N VAL A 504 -17.95 3.24 14.29
CA VAL A 504 -17.98 2.27 15.39
C VAL A 504 -16.57 1.79 15.73
N ARG A 505 -16.34 1.27 16.93
CA ARG A 505 -15.08 0.63 17.33
C ARG A 505 -15.14 -0.89 17.27
N ALA A 506 -16.35 -1.43 17.39
CA ALA A 506 -16.59 -2.86 17.33
C ALA A 506 -18.01 -3.12 16.82
N LEU A 507 -18.23 -4.32 16.27
CA LEU A 507 -19.54 -4.78 15.81
C LEU A 507 -19.70 -6.28 16.02
N ARG A 508 -20.96 -6.73 16.04
CA ARG A 508 -21.35 -8.13 15.98
C ARG A 508 -22.51 -8.27 15.00
N LEU A 509 -22.39 -9.23 14.10
CA LEU A 509 -23.38 -9.60 13.10
C LEU A 509 -23.75 -11.08 13.28
N GLU A 510 -25.04 -11.36 13.42
CA GLU A 510 -25.57 -12.71 13.63
C GLU A 510 -26.61 -13.02 12.54
N PRO A 511 -26.21 -13.62 11.40
CA PRO A 511 -27.16 -14.04 10.38
C PRO A 511 -28.12 -15.11 10.90
N TYR A 512 -29.41 -15.01 10.57
CA TYR A 512 -30.42 -16.00 10.99
C TYR A 512 -30.55 -17.17 10.01
N SER A 513 -30.17 -16.98 8.74
CA SER A 513 -30.18 -18.06 7.76
C SER A 513 -29.09 -19.09 8.06
N PRO A 514 -29.31 -20.38 7.76
CA PRO A 514 -28.29 -21.41 7.95
C PRO A 514 -27.21 -21.41 6.87
N LYS A 515 -27.41 -20.67 5.77
CA LYS A 515 -26.50 -20.57 4.63
C LYS A 515 -26.51 -19.16 4.08
N GLY A 516 -25.35 -18.74 3.60
CA GLY A 516 -25.15 -17.47 2.91
C GLY A 516 -23.66 -17.22 2.72
N THR A 517 -23.31 -15.96 2.49
CA THR A 517 -21.94 -15.52 2.24
C THR A 517 -21.60 -14.36 3.17
N ILE A 518 -20.42 -14.44 3.80
CA ILE A 518 -19.72 -13.32 4.43
C ILE A 518 -18.37 -13.24 3.74
N THR A 519 -17.94 -12.02 3.41
CA THR A 519 -16.61 -11.76 2.88
C THR A 519 -15.81 -10.89 3.84
N VAL A 520 -14.51 -11.17 3.96
CA VAL A 520 -13.53 -10.37 4.69
C VAL A 520 -12.40 -10.04 3.71
N ASP A 521 -12.17 -8.75 3.44
CA ASP A 521 -11.26 -8.24 2.41
C ASP A 521 -11.52 -8.85 1.01
N GLY A 522 -12.78 -9.21 0.73
CA GLY A 522 -13.22 -9.88 -0.51
C GLY A 522 -13.14 -11.41 -0.50
N GLU A 523 -12.53 -12.01 0.53
CA GLU A 523 -12.37 -13.46 0.66
C GLU A 523 -13.52 -14.10 1.44
N VAL A 524 -14.00 -15.27 1.00
CA VAL A 524 -15.09 -16.00 1.68
C VAL A 524 -14.60 -16.57 3.01
N VAL A 525 -15.34 -16.29 4.09
CA VAL A 525 -15.09 -16.86 5.42
C VAL A 525 -16.22 -17.80 5.85
N GLU A 526 -16.04 -18.42 7.02
CA GLU A 526 -17.10 -19.20 7.68
C GLU A 526 -18.38 -18.38 7.80
N TYR A 527 -19.51 -18.98 7.41
CA TYR A 527 -20.81 -18.35 7.53
C TYR A 527 -21.44 -18.63 8.88
N GLY A 528 -21.70 -17.58 9.65
CA GLY A 528 -22.31 -17.66 10.98
C GLY A 528 -22.19 -16.33 11.72
N PRO A 529 -22.42 -16.33 13.04
CA PRO A 529 -22.12 -15.19 13.89
C PRO A 529 -20.66 -14.76 13.72
N VAL A 530 -20.45 -13.46 13.54
CA VAL A 530 -19.13 -12.84 13.38
C VAL A 530 -19.09 -11.56 14.21
N GLN A 531 -17.94 -11.27 14.80
CA GLN A 531 -17.70 -10.01 15.50
C GLN A 531 -16.34 -9.45 15.15
N ALA A 532 -16.21 -8.13 15.25
CA ALA A 532 -15.00 -7.45 14.84
C ALA A 532 -14.68 -6.27 15.75
N GLN A 533 -13.38 -6.00 15.96
CA GLN A 533 -12.84 -4.87 16.70
C GLN A 533 -11.67 -4.25 15.94
N VAL A 534 -11.65 -2.93 15.82
CA VAL A 534 -10.51 -2.19 15.25
C VAL A 534 -9.36 -2.05 16.25
N HIS A 535 -8.14 -2.29 15.78
CA HIS A 535 -6.89 -2.06 16.50
C HIS A 535 -6.11 -0.95 15.80
N GLY A 536 -5.96 0.16 16.52
CA GLY A 536 -5.30 1.35 16.01
C GLY A 536 -3.80 1.13 15.77
N ARG A 537 -3.31 1.58 14.61
CA ARG A 537 -1.88 1.67 14.25
C ARG A 537 -1.13 0.33 14.33
N LEU A 538 -1.83 -0.78 14.10
CA LEU A 538 -1.30 -2.14 14.29
C LEU A 538 -0.24 -2.51 13.25
N ALA A 539 -0.41 -2.07 12.01
CA ALA A 539 0.52 -2.34 10.90
C ALA A 539 1.18 -1.05 10.39
N ARG A 540 2.18 -1.22 9.51
CA ARG A 540 2.91 -0.13 8.86
C ARG A 540 2.85 -0.30 7.35
N ILE A 541 2.55 0.78 6.62
CA ILE A 541 2.34 0.76 5.18
C ILE A 541 3.06 1.92 4.49
N ILE A 542 3.63 1.66 3.31
CA ILE A 542 4.27 2.68 2.48
C ILE A 542 3.17 3.42 1.71
N ALA A 543 2.89 4.66 2.11
CA ALA A 543 1.71 5.41 1.66
C ALA A 543 2.02 6.75 0.96
N GLY A 544 3.29 7.14 0.85
CA GLY A 544 3.70 8.34 0.09
C GLY A 544 3.62 9.65 0.86
#